data_AF-A0A7S2G313-F1
#
_entry.id   AF-A0A7S2G313-F1
#
_cell.length_a   1.000
_cell.length_b   1.000
_cell.length_c   1.000
_cell.angle_alpha   90.00
_cell.angle_beta   90.00
_cell.angle_gamma   90.00
#
_symmetry.space_group_name_H-M   'P 1'
#
loop_
_entity.id
_entity.type
_entity.pdbx_description
1 polymer ?
#
loop_
_entity_poly.entity_id
_entity_poly.type
_entity_poly.pdbx_seq_one_letter_code
_entity_poly.pdbx_strand_id
1 'polypeptide(L)'
;PEAKGGAAIAGGAGILDLFPHARVRSSLCGVSTEAVQRGYSDKTTARGGQELPAALKIGYACKKGLKPESPNQDDFCIFTVDGTSIFGVFDGHGPYGHDISNFAQMHLPRHFVQDPHLQDDPEK
;
A
#
# COMPACT_ATOMS: atom_id res chain seq x y z
N PRO A 1 -20.50 10.41 5.78
CA PRO A 1 -19.20 9.78 5.47
C PRO A 1 -19.45 8.43 4.78
N GLU A 2 -19.35 8.41 3.45
CA GLU A 2 -19.46 7.15 2.69
C GLU A 2 -18.27 6.25 3.04
N ALA A 3 -18.57 5.03 3.47
CA ALA A 3 -17.56 4.02 3.74
C ALA A 3 -16.88 3.67 2.41
N LYS A 4 -15.59 4.02 2.26
CA LYS A 4 -14.77 3.58 1.13
C LYS A 4 -14.70 2.05 1.16
N GLY A 5 -15.45 1.39 0.29
CA GLY A 5 -15.44 -0.07 0.13
C GLY A 5 -14.03 -0.54 -0.25
N GLY A 6 -13.40 -1.31 0.64
CA GLY A 6 -12.11 -1.94 0.37
C GLY A 6 -12.32 -3.32 -0.23
N ALA A 7 -11.57 -3.66 -1.28
CA ALA A 7 -11.46 -5.03 -1.73
C ALA A 7 -10.62 -5.85 -0.73
N ALA A 8 -10.91 -7.14 -0.55
CA ALA A 8 -10.00 -8.02 0.16
C ALA A 8 -8.74 -8.23 -0.70
N ILE A 9 -7.56 -8.31 -0.06
CA ILE A 9 -6.32 -8.70 -0.76
C ILE A 9 -6.52 -10.10 -1.39
N ALA A 10 -6.60 -10.17 -2.72
CA ALA A 10 -6.78 -11.42 -3.43
C ALA A 10 -5.43 -12.15 -3.57
N GLY A 11 -5.34 -13.33 -2.96
CA GLY A 11 -4.51 -14.45 -3.45
C GLY A 11 -3.01 -14.17 -3.62
N GLY A 12 -2.32 -13.91 -2.52
CA GLY A 12 -0.86 -13.95 -2.40
C GLY A 12 -0.51 -13.87 -0.92
N ALA A 13 0.58 -14.51 -0.48
CA ALA A 13 1.03 -14.35 0.90
C ALA A 13 1.17 -12.84 1.17
N GLY A 14 0.42 -12.26 2.10
CA GLY A 14 0.47 -10.83 2.39
C GLY A 14 1.66 -10.49 3.29
N ILE A 15 2.02 -9.21 3.43
CA ILE A 15 3.00 -8.78 4.44
C ILE A 15 2.58 -9.20 5.87
N LEU A 16 1.27 -9.29 6.12
CA LEU A 16 0.75 -9.74 7.42
C LEU A 16 1.07 -11.20 7.75
N ASP A 17 1.27 -12.05 6.73
CA ASP A 17 1.57 -13.48 6.92
C ASP A 17 2.97 -13.69 7.48
N LEU A 18 3.85 -12.68 7.38
CA LEU A 18 5.17 -12.67 8.03
C LEU A 18 5.07 -12.52 9.55
N PHE A 19 3.92 -12.09 10.08
CA PHE A 19 3.69 -11.82 11.49
C PHE A 19 2.47 -12.58 12.04
N PRO A 20 2.50 -13.93 12.03
CA PRO A 20 1.35 -14.75 12.40
C PRO A 20 0.95 -14.58 13.88
N HIS A 21 1.90 -14.21 14.75
CA HIS A 21 1.71 -14.09 16.20
C HIS A 21 1.57 -12.64 16.71
N ALA A 22 1.59 -11.64 15.80
CA ALA A 22 1.42 -10.25 16.20
C ALA A 22 0.02 -10.02 16.80
N ARG A 23 -0.04 -9.22 17.87
CA ARG A 23 -1.31 -8.89 18.55
C ARG A 23 -2.13 -7.89 17.75
N VAL A 24 -1.46 -6.91 17.17
CA VAL A 24 -2.05 -5.89 16.30
C VAL A 24 -1.39 -5.99 14.95
N ARG A 25 -2.18 -6.23 13.91
CA ARG A 25 -1.70 -6.27 12.53
C ARG A 25 -2.74 -5.70 11.57
N SER A 26 -2.35 -4.66 10.85
CA SER A 26 -3.25 -3.94 9.95
C SER A 26 -2.49 -3.55 8.69
N SER A 27 -3.16 -3.64 7.55
CA SER A 27 -2.63 -3.17 6.27
C SER A 27 -3.72 -2.47 5.46
N LEU A 28 -3.32 -1.43 4.74
CA LEU A 28 -4.13 -0.70 3.78
C LEU A 28 -3.22 -0.29 2.62
N CYS A 29 -3.56 -0.69 1.40
CA CYS A 29 -2.79 -0.33 0.21
C CYS A 29 -3.69 -0.06 -0.98
N GLY A 30 -3.13 0.54 -2.04
CA GLY A 30 -3.82 0.64 -3.31
C GLY A 30 -3.84 -0.69 -4.07
N VAL A 31 -4.81 -0.81 -4.96
CA VAL A 31 -5.02 -1.98 -5.82
C VAL A 31 -4.90 -1.52 -7.27
N SER A 32 -4.09 -2.24 -8.07
CA SER A 32 -4.03 -1.99 -9.51
C SER A 32 -5.37 -2.35 -10.16
N THR A 33 -5.76 -1.60 -11.18
CA THR A 33 -6.99 -1.85 -11.92
C THR A 33 -6.78 -1.52 -13.38
N GLU A 34 -7.21 -2.44 -14.24
CA GLU A 34 -7.26 -2.24 -15.70
C GLU A 34 -8.49 -1.42 -16.11
N ALA A 35 -9.39 -1.10 -15.17
CA ALA A 35 -10.58 -0.33 -15.47
C ALA A 35 -10.22 1.13 -15.79
N VAL A 36 -10.91 1.70 -16.78
CA VAL A 36 -10.75 3.12 -17.13
C VAL A 36 -11.13 4.01 -15.93
N GLN A 37 -10.19 4.84 -15.49
CA GLN A 37 -10.36 5.74 -14.36
C GLN A 37 -10.72 7.17 -14.81
N ARG A 38 -11.71 7.78 -14.17
CA ARG A 38 -12.04 9.20 -14.40
C ARG A 38 -11.08 10.10 -13.60
N GLY A 39 -10.93 11.35 -14.05
CA GLY A 39 -10.20 12.36 -13.28
C GLY A 39 -10.75 12.49 -11.86
N TYR A 40 -9.85 12.62 -10.89
CA TYR A 40 -10.11 12.70 -9.44
C TYR A 40 -10.72 11.45 -8.78
N SER A 41 -10.95 10.38 -9.54
CA SER A 41 -11.35 9.08 -8.97
C SER A 41 -10.35 8.63 -7.91
N ASP A 42 -10.86 8.16 -6.78
CA ASP A 42 -10.05 7.53 -5.75
C ASP A 42 -9.43 6.23 -6.27
N LYS A 43 -8.18 5.96 -5.89
CA LYS A 43 -7.57 4.65 -6.04
C LYS A 43 -8.38 3.63 -5.23
N THR A 44 -8.70 2.51 -5.86
CA THR A 44 -9.25 1.34 -5.15
C THR A 44 -8.26 0.90 -4.09
N THR A 45 -8.75 0.58 -2.89
CA THR A 45 -7.89 0.14 -1.79
C THR A 45 -8.23 -1.28 -1.36
N ALA A 46 -7.21 -1.99 -0.88
CA ALA A 46 -7.37 -3.24 -0.18
C ALA A 46 -6.97 -3.09 1.27
N ARG A 47 -7.70 -3.79 2.14
CA ARG A 47 -7.43 -3.85 3.58
C ARG A 47 -7.15 -5.28 3.98
N GLY A 48 -6.21 -5.46 4.90
CA GLY A 48 -5.91 -6.74 5.52
C GLY A 48 -5.72 -6.59 7.03
N GLY A 49 -6.08 -7.61 7.78
CA GLY A 49 -5.97 -7.58 9.24
C GLY A 49 -7.04 -6.71 9.90
N GLN A 50 -6.67 -6.06 11.01
CA GLN A 50 -7.54 -5.18 11.78
C GLN A 50 -7.65 -3.78 11.16
N GLU A 51 -8.51 -2.93 11.71
CA GLU A 51 -8.51 -1.51 11.38
C GLU A 51 -7.17 -0.86 11.74
N LEU A 52 -6.82 0.22 11.03
CA LEU A 52 -5.63 1.00 11.38
C LEU A 52 -5.83 1.60 12.78
N PRO A 53 -4.84 1.50 13.69
CA PRO A 53 -4.99 2.04 15.03
C PRO A 53 -5.29 3.55 15.01
N ALA A 54 -6.39 3.96 15.63
CA ALA A 54 -6.81 5.36 15.69
C ALA A 54 -5.73 6.28 16.31
N ALA A 55 -4.88 5.73 17.20
CA ALA A 55 -3.76 6.42 17.81
C ALA A 55 -2.73 6.94 16.79
N LEU A 56 -2.63 6.34 15.60
CA LEU A 56 -1.70 6.78 14.55
C LEU A 56 -2.14 8.10 13.89
N LYS A 57 -3.44 8.46 13.97
CA LYS A 57 -3.99 9.70 13.39
C LYS A 57 -3.63 9.91 11.91
N ILE A 58 -3.72 8.86 11.10
CA ILE A 58 -3.33 8.90 9.68
C ILE A 58 -4.53 9.23 8.79
N GLY A 59 -4.32 10.15 7.85
CA GLY A 59 -5.17 10.34 6.68
C GLY A 59 -4.44 9.93 5.40
N TYR A 60 -5.18 9.47 4.38
CA TYR A 60 -4.62 9.12 3.08
C TYR A 60 -5.56 9.51 1.94
N ALA A 61 -4.98 9.84 0.79
CA ALA A 61 -5.67 10.04 -0.46
C ALA A 61 -4.72 9.70 -1.61
N CYS A 62 -5.20 8.90 -2.56
CA CYS A 62 -4.51 8.61 -3.80
C CYS A 62 -5.55 8.74 -4.91
N LYS A 63 -5.36 9.70 -5.81
CA LYS A 63 -6.38 10.13 -6.76
C LYS A 63 -5.82 10.22 -8.17
N LYS A 64 -6.62 9.78 -9.14
CA LYS A 64 -6.31 9.90 -10.55
C LYS A 64 -6.18 11.38 -10.96
N GLY A 65 -5.04 11.74 -11.57
CA GLY A 65 -4.85 13.05 -12.19
C GLY A 65 -5.60 13.22 -13.53
N LEU A 66 -5.49 14.40 -14.15
CA LEU A 66 -6.23 14.74 -15.39
C LEU A 66 -5.62 14.22 -16.70
N LYS A 67 -4.42 13.62 -16.67
CA LYS A 67 -3.75 13.12 -17.88
C LYS A 67 -4.66 12.08 -18.58
N PRO A 68 -5.06 12.31 -19.85
CA PRO A 68 -5.87 11.37 -20.61
C PRO A 68 -5.13 10.05 -20.84
N GLU A 69 -5.88 8.95 -20.94
CA GLU A 69 -5.41 7.59 -21.29
C GLU A 69 -4.40 6.93 -20.32
N SER A 70 -3.66 7.71 -19.53
CA SER A 70 -2.78 7.18 -18.49
C SER A 70 -3.60 6.87 -17.24
N PRO A 71 -3.52 5.67 -16.64
CA PRO A 71 -4.16 5.38 -15.36
C PRO A 71 -3.53 6.20 -14.21
N ASN A 72 -4.05 6.05 -13.00
CA ASN A 72 -3.39 6.56 -11.82
C ASN A 72 -2.14 5.73 -11.56
N GLN A 73 -0.97 6.34 -11.77
CA GLN A 73 0.32 5.66 -11.67
C GLN A 73 0.88 5.68 -10.25
N ASP A 74 0.25 6.44 -9.35
CA ASP A 74 0.60 6.47 -7.94
C ASP A 74 0.06 5.20 -7.23
N ASP A 75 0.82 4.73 -6.26
CA ASP A 75 0.36 3.74 -5.29
C ASP A 75 0.85 4.06 -3.88
N PHE A 76 0.29 3.39 -2.88
CA PHE A 76 0.66 3.59 -1.49
C PHE A 76 0.45 2.31 -0.67
N CYS A 77 1.16 2.21 0.44
CA CYS A 77 0.90 1.21 1.47
C CYS A 77 1.00 1.81 2.87
N ILE A 78 0.14 1.34 3.76
CA ILE A 78 0.17 1.56 5.20
C ILE A 78 0.16 0.18 5.83
N PHE A 79 1.18 -0.12 6.63
CA PHE A 79 1.30 -1.38 7.34
C PHE A 79 1.69 -1.10 8.78
N THR A 80 1.02 -1.76 9.72
CA THR A 80 1.29 -1.64 11.16
C THR A 80 1.29 -3.02 11.77
N VAL A 81 2.35 -3.34 12.54
CA VAL A 81 2.46 -4.53 13.39
C VAL A 81 3.02 -4.15 14.75
N ASP A 82 2.31 -4.49 15.83
CA ASP A 82 2.74 -4.36 17.23
C ASP A 82 3.46 -3.04 17.59
N GLY A 83 2.99 -1.93 17.01
CA GLY A 83 3.53 -0.58 17.25
C GLY A 83 4.54 -0.09 16.22
N THR A 84 5.12 -0.97 15.41
CA THR A 84 5.95 -0.60 14.26
C THR A 84 5.06 -0.36 13.04
N SER A 85 5.35 0.70 12.28
CA SER A 85 4.57 1.04 11.09
C SER A 85 5.46 1.40 9.90
N ILE A 86 5.02 1.02 8.71
CA ILE A 86 5.61 1.40 7.42
C ILE A 86 4.56 2.19 6.65
N PHE A 87 4.98 3.34 6.12
CA PHE A 87 4.19 4.19 5.25
C PHE A 87 4.97 4.39 3.95
N GLY A 88 4.40 3.96 2.84
CA GLY A 88 5.03 4.04 1.51
C GLY A 88 4.14 4.79 0.53
N VAL A 89 4.75 5.65 -0.28
CA VAL A 89 4.14 6.31 -1.43
C VAL A 89 5.03 6.05 -2.64
N PHE A 90 4.43 5.64 -3.75
CA PHE A 90 5.13 5.15 -4.93
C PHE A 90 4.64 5.91 -6.15
N ASP A 91 5.48 6.77 -6.73
CA ASP A 91 5.20 7.50 -7.97
C ASP A 91 5.69 6.67 -9.16
N GLY A 92 4.75 6.04 -9.85
CA GLY A 92 5.03 5.24 -11.04
C GLY A 92 5.15 6.11 -12.29
N HIS A 93 6.14 5.82 -13.14
CA HIS A 93 6.34 6.56 -14.39
C HIS A 93 6.41 5.66 -15.63
N GLY A 94 6.12 6.24 -16.80
CA GLY A 94 6.21 5.57 -18.09
C GLY A 94 4.97 4.72 -18.43
N PRO A 95 5.00 3.94 -19.51
CA PRO A 95 3.84 3.17 -19.97
C PRO A 95 3.28 2.18 -18.93
N TYR A 96 4.17 1.61 -18.11
CA TYR A 96 3.84 0.61 -17.08
C TYR A 96 3.95 1.17 -15.66
N GLY A 97 3.93 2.49 -15.49
CA GLY A 97 4.20 3.11 -14.18
C GLY A 97 3.26 2.61 -13.08
N HIS A 98 1.98 2.38 -13.40
CA HIS A 98 0.99 1.86 -12.45
C HIS A 98 1.22 0.39 -12.07
N ASP A 99 1.73 -0.44 -12.99
CA ASP A 99 2.12 -1.82 -12.71
C ASP A 99 3.33 -1.85 -11.78
N ILE A 100 4.33 -1.02 -12.06
CA ILE A 100 5.58 -0.97 -11.30
C ILE A 100 5.36 -0.39 -9.91
N SER A 101 4.57 0.68 -9.75
CA SER A 101 4.24 1.22 -8.43
C SER A 101 3.42 0.23 -7.60
N ASN A 102 2.49 -0.50 -8.22
CA ASN A 102 1.75 -1.57 -7.54
C ASN A 102 2.65 -2.76 -7.16
N PHE A 103 3.54 -3.18 -8.04
CA PHE A 103 4.53 -4.22 -7.75
C PHE A 103 5.44 -3.80 -6.58
N ALA A 104 5.96 -2.58 -6.61
CA ALA A 104 6.84 -2.05 -5.57
C ALA A 104 6.14 -1.97 -4.22
N GLN A 105 4.88 -1.48 -4.16
CA GLN A 105 4.16 -1.39 -2.88
C GLN A 105 3.87 -2.78 -2.27
N MET A 106 3.67 -3.81 -3.10
CA MET A 106 3.45 -5.18 -2.61
C MET A 106 4.74 -5.84 -2.07
N HIS A 107 5.88 -5.61 -2.73
CA HIS A 107 7.09 -6.39 -2.48
C HIS A 107 8.12 -5.65 -1.62
N LEU A 108 8.32 -4.34 -1.84
CA LEU A 108 9.36 -3.59 -1.15
C LEU A 108 9.20 -3.62 0.37
N PRO A 109 8.00 -3.37 0.96
CA PRO A 109 7.84 -3.43 2.41
C PRO A 109 8.11 -4.83 2.98
N ARG A 110 7.82 -5.90 2.22
CA ARG A 110 8.07 -7.28 2.63
C ARG A 110 9.56 -7.59 2.66
N HIS A 111 10.28 -7.25 1.59
CA HIS A 111 11.73 -7.41 1.54
C HIS A 111 12.40 -6.60 2.64
N PHE A 112 11.95 -5.36 2.87
CA PHE A 112 12.48 -4.48 3.89
C PHE A 112 12.39 -5.08 5.30
N VAL A 113 11.22 -5.61 5.71
CA VAL A 113 11.07 -6.21 7.06
C VAL A 113 11.78 -7.55 7.23
N GLN A 114 12.17 -8.21 6.13
CA GLN A 114 12.90 -9.47 6.14
C GLN A 114 14.42 -9.26 6.02
N ASP A 115 14.86 -8.03 5.75
CA ASP A 115 16.28 -7.73 5.57
C ASP A 115 17.03 -7.86 6.92
N PRO A 116 18.04 -8.76 7.02
CA PRO A 116 18.82 -8.91 8.25
C PRO A 116 19.63 -7.66 8.59
N HIS A 117 19.92 -6.81 7.61
CA HIS A 117 20.66 -5.56 7.75
C HIS A 117 19.75 -4.35 7.96
N LEU A 118 18.44 -4.55 8.16
CA LEU A 118 17.49 -3.46 8.36
C LEU A 118 17.88 -2.51 9.50
N GLN A 119 18.49 -3.06 10.55
CA GLN A 119 18.94 -2.31 11.73
C GLN A 119 20.40 -1.84 11.63
N ASP A 120 21.09 -2.23 10.56
CA ASP A 120 22.45 -1.81 10.34
C ASP A 120 22.48 -0.33 9.94
N ASP A 121 23.56 0.32 10.32
CA ASP A 121 23.83 1.71 9.97
C ASP A 121 24.14 1.80 8.47
N PRO A 122 23.33 2.48 7.65
CA PRO A 122 23.54 2.53 6.20
C PRO A 122 24.81 3.29 5.79
N GLU A 123 25.47 3.99 6.72
CA GLU A 123 26.72 4.73 6.48
C GLU A 123 27.99 3.93 6.81
N LYS A 124 27.87 2.67 7.27
CA LYS A 124 29.00 1.76 7.56
C LYS A 124 29.11 0.63 6.55
#